data_AF-A0A8J6U241-F1
#
_entry.id   AF-A0A8J6U241-F1
#
_cell.length_a   1.000
_cell.length_b   1.000
_cell.length_c   1.000
_cell.angle_alpha   90.00
_cell.angle_beta   90.00
_cell.angle_gamma   90.00
#
_symmetry.space_group_name_H-M   'P 1'
#
loop_
_entity.id
_entity.type
_entity.pdbx_description
1 polymer ?
#
loop_
_entity_poly.entity_id
_entity_poly.type
_entity_poly.pdbx_seq_one_letter_code
_entity_poly.pdbx_strand_id
1 'polypeptide(L)'
;MKYCMRLFTIAALGVLIFSCNKREIIPAPEPKVDLKNHFYAKINGSDLELTQNVNGFSGTSGVDLIINASTLDSAVYHSIFESTQTSQKVNIGHGSIVFDWNASERPTLNAFESFYTSGLNQTPVFSTNGLSGFVFTYTDGAGREWKSGTLGNVAYSSMAIESDSSGDYAKFKVNFDTEVSYTYYDPVLQVNVTNTMTVTDAVYTGWYKR
;
A
#
# COMPACT_ATOMS: atom_id res chain seq x y z
N MET A 1 59.83 42.94 56.64
CA MET A 1 60.45 42.01 57.59
C MET A 1 59.51 40.82 57.78
N LYS A 2 59.92 39.67 57.22
CA LYS A 2 59.67 38.27 57.61
C LYS A 2 58.31 37.85 58.22
N TYR A 3 57.59 37.06 57.41
CA TYR A 3 56.76 35.88 57.70
C TYR A 3 56.39 35.54 59.16
N CYS A 4 55.09 35.34 59.39
CA CYS A 4 54.64 34.28 60.28
C CYS A 4 53.45 33.52 59.66
N MET A 5 53.67 32.23 59.46
CA MET A 5 52.78 31.25 58.83
C MET A 5 52.18 30.36 59.92
N ARG A 6 50.88 30.06 59.85
CA ARG A 6 50.21 28.76 60.16
C ARG A 6 48.69 28.89 59.96
N LEU A 7 48.12 28.13 59.01
CA LEU A 7 47.29 26.91 59.19
C LEU A 7 45.92 27.20 59.83
N PHE A 8 44.74 26.73 59.39
CA PHE A 8 44.28 25.76 58.40
C PHE A 8 42.74 25.86 58.38
N THR A 9 42.05 25.99 57.24
CA THR A 9 40.64 25.50 57.15
C THR A 9 40.29 25.13 55.71
N ILE A 10 39.86 23.88 55.56
CA ILE A 10 39.43 23.21 54.33
C ILE A 10 38.04 23.75 53.94
N ALA A 11 37.84 24.14 52.68
CA ALA A 11 36.51 24.34 52.12
C ALA A 11 36.41 23.63 50.76
N ALA A 12 35.45 22.73 50.70
CA ALA A 12 35.22 21.74 49.67
C ALA A 12 34.54 22.31 48.42
N LEU A 13 34.91 21.73 47.27
CA LEU A 13 34.03 21.16 46.25
C LEU A 13 32.65 21.80 46.04
N GLY A 14 32.37 22.29 44.82
CA GLY A 14 30.99 22.50 44.39
C GLY A 14 30.76 23.40 43.18
N VAL A 15 31.43 23.17 42.05
CA VAL A 15 30.94 23.71 40.77
C VAL A 15 29.81 22.80 40.29
N LEU A 16 28.60 23.05 40.78
CA LEU A 16 27.37 22.44 40.29
C LEU A 16 27.02 23.07 38.94
N ILE A 17 27.38 22.37 37.87
CA ILE A 17 26.78 22.55 36.55
C ILE A 17 25.28 22.19 36.66
N PHE A 18 24.42 23.20 36.71
CA PHE A 18 22.98 23.01 36.51
C PHE A 18 22.74 22.73 35.02
N SER A 19 22.93 21.48 34.58
CA SER A 19 22.25 21.04 33.36
C SER A 19 20.76 20.93 33.70
N CYS A 20 19.99 21.90 33.22
CA CYS A 20 18.55 21.75 33.11
C CYS A 20 18.32 20.62 32.10
N ASN A 21 18.36 19.37 32.56
CA ASN A 21 17.91 18.24 31.77
C ASN A 21 16.42 18.45 31.60
N LYS A 22 16.04 19.09 30.49
CA LYS A 22 14.65 19.14 30.03
C LYS A 22 14.17 17.70 30.12
N ARG A 23 13.22 17.43 31.01
CA ARG A 23 12.64 16.10 31.13
C ARG A 23 12.10 15.80 29.74
N GLU A 24 12.70 14.84 29.05
CA GLU A 24 12.21 14.39 27.77
C GLU A 24 10.84 13.78 28.04
N ILE A 25 9.80 14.57 27.80
CA ILE A 25 8.43 14.07 27.81
C ILE A 25 8.32 13.33 26.50
N ILE A 26 8.44 12.00 26.56
CA ILE A 26 8.10 11.15 25.43
C ILE A 26 6.57 11.27 25.31
N PRO A 27 6.03 11.93 24.27
CA PRO A 27 4.59 11.98 24.07
C PRO A 27 4.06 10.55 23.94
N ALA A 28 2.83 10.32 24.41
CA ALA A 28 2.19 9.03 24.22
C ALA A 28 2.20 8.68 22.72
N PRO A 29 2.41 7.41 22.34
CA PRO A 29 2.36 7.01 20.94
C PRO A 29 1.02 7.43 20.34
N GLU A 30 1.05 8.11 19.20
CA GLU A 30 -0.17 8.36 18.45
C GLU A 30 -0.76 7.02 17.98
N PRO A 31 -2.08 6.80 18.13
CA PRO A 31 -2.71 5.61 17.58
C PRO A 31 -2.52 5.59 16.07
N LYS A 32 -2.02 4.48 15.55
CA LYS A 32 -1.84 4.22 14.12
C LYS A 32 -2.83 3.18 13.65
N VAL A 33 -3.33 3.33 12.44
CA VAL A 33 -4.16 2.31 11.79
C VAL A 33 -3.32 1.05 11.60
N ASP A 34 -3.91 -0.09 11.96
CA ASP A 34 -3.29 -1.41 11.75
C ASP A 34 -3.49 -1.85 10.29
N LEU A 35 -2.43 -1.70 9.49
CA LEU A 35 -2.40 -2.00 8.07
C LEU A 35 -1.76 -3.37 7.82
N LYS A 36 -2.57 -4.29 7.30
CA LYS A 36 -2.17 -5.68 7.03
C LYS A 36 -2.25 -5.99 5.54
N ASN A 37 -1.27 -6.76 5.07
CA ASN A 37 -1.24 -7.35 3.76
C ASN A 37 -1.01 -8.86 3.85
N HIS A 38 -1.83 -9.61 3.14
CA HIS A 38 -1.71 -11.06 2.99
C HIS A 38 -2.37 -11.46 1.69
N PHE A 39 -1.71 -12.33 0.94
CA PHE A 39 -2.22 -12.86 -0.31
C PHE A 39 -2.11 -14.37 -0.32
N TYR A 40 -3.19 -15.03 -0.71
CA TYR A 40 -3.21 -16.44 -1.04
C TYR A 40 -3.92 -16.63 -2.37
N ALA A 41 -3.43 -17.54 -3.22
CA ALA A 41 -4.13 -18.01 -4.40
C ALA A 41 -3.54 -19.34 -4.87
N LYS A 42 -4.26 -20.02 -5.77
CA LYS A 42 -3.73 -21.10 -6.59
C LYS A 42 -3.40 -20.58 -7.98
N ILE A 43 -2.12 -20.58 -8.33
CA ILE A 43 -1.63 -20.18 -9.65
C ILE A 43 -1.40 -21.44 -10.47
N ASN A 44 -2.20 -21.65 -11.53
CA ASN A 44 -2.26 -22.92 -12.27
C ASN A 44 -2.40 -24.15 -11.34
N GLY A 45 -3.22 -24.02 -10.29
CA GLY A 45 -3.46 -25.08 -9.31
C GLY A 45 -2.37 -25.26 -8.24
N SER A 46 -1.25 -24.53 -8.30
CA SER A 46 -0.21 -24.56 -7.26
C SER A 46 -0.43 -23.45 -6.24
N ASP A 47 -0.31 -23.77 -4.96
CA ASP A 47 -0.48 -22.79 -3.88
C ASP A 47 0.61 -21.73 -3.90
N LEU A 48 0.21 -20.47 -3.79
CA LEU A 48 1.06 -19.31 -3.54
C LEU A 48 0.52 -18.55 -2.33
N GLU A 49 1.34 -18.44 -1.29
CA GLU A 49 1.02 -17.65 -0.10
C GLU A 49 2.12 -16.63 0.17
N LEU A 50 1.70 -15.36 0.29
CA LEU A 50 2.56 -14.23 0.59
C LEU A 50 2.09 -13.59 1.90
N THR A 51 3.02 -13.42 2.85
CA THR A 51 2.73 -12.91 4.19
C THR A 51 3.61 -11.71 4.51
N GLN A 52 3.00 -10.64 5.03
CA GLN A 52 3.73 -9.43 5.39
C GLN A 52 4.85 -9.73 6.39
N ASN A 53 6.00 -9.08 6.19
CA ASN A 53 7.24 -9.25 6.95
C ASN A 53 7.92 -10.63 6.81
N VAL A 54 7.43 -11.50 5.93
CA VAL A 54 8.10 -12.75 5.56
C VAL A 54 8.78 -12.56 4.21
N ASN A 55 10.01 -13.05 4.02
CA ASN A 55 10.75 -12.96 2.75
C ASN A 55 10.82 -11.54 2.15
N GLY A 56 10.87 -10.53 3.02
CA GLY A 56 10.96 -9.12 2.62
C GLY A 56 9.67 -8.52 2.03
N PHE A 57 8.54 -9.20 2.17
CA PHE A 57 7.24 -8.71 1.70
C PHE A 57 6.68 -7.58 2.58
N SER A 58 6.26 -6.48 1.96
CA SER A 58 5.62 -5.34 2.63
C SER A 58 4.54 -4.72 1.74
N GLY A 59 3.47 -4.22 2.36
CA GLY A 59 2.37 -3.56 1.67
C GLY A 59 2.53 -2.05 1.55
N THR A 60 2.14 -1.48 0.42
CA THR A 60 2.10 -0.03 0.12
C THR A 60 0.85 0.32 -0.72
N SER A 61 0.60 1.62 -0.93
CA SER A 61 -0.37 2.11 -1.93
C SER A 61 0.34 2.90 -2.99
N GLY A 62 -0.27 2.89 -4.17
CA GLY A 62 -0.11 3.93 -5.17
C GLY A 62 -1.43 4.63 -5.47
N VAL A 63 -1.34 5.78 -6.13
CA VAL A 63 -2.47 6.44 -6.78
C VAL A 63 -2.01 6.92 -8.14
N ASP A 64 -2.76 6.57 -9.18
CA ASP A 64 -2.61 7.17 -10.50
C ASP A 64 -3.61 8.32 -10.64
N LEU A 65 -3.10 9.52 -10.84
CA LEU A 65 -3.89 10.73 -11.02
C LEU A 65 -3.96 11.05 -12.52
N ILE A 66 -5.16 11.08 -13.06
CA ILE A 66 -5.44 11.39 -14.46
C ILE A 66 -6.05 12.78 -14.49
N ILE A 67 -5.21 13.76 -14.84
CA ILE A 67 -5.58 15.17 -14.87
C ILE A 67 -6.00 15.56 -16.28
N ASN A 68 -7.26 15.98 -16.44
CA ASN A 68 -7.85 16.30 -17.72
C ASN A 68 -8.08 17.80 -17.86
N ALA A 69 -7.84 18.36 -19.05
CA ALA A 69 -8.02 19.79 -19.29
C ALA A 69 -9.51 20.20 -19.46
N SER A 70 -10.37 19.27 -19.85
CA SER A 70 -11.73 19.56 -20.35
C SER A 70 -12.83 18.77 -19.65
N THR A 71 -12.47 17.82 -18.80
CA THR A 71 -13.39 16.94 -18.06
C THR A 71 -12.90 16.83 -16.64
N LEU A 72 -13.72 16.24 -15.75
CA LEU A 72 -13.29 15.97 -14.39
C LEU A 72 -12.08 15.00 -14.36
N ASP A 73 -11.27 15.14 -13.32
CA ASP A 73 -10.07 14.36 -13.08
C ASP A 73 -10.43 13.02 -12.44
N SER A 74 -9.50 12.07 -12.42
CA SER A 74 -9.75 10.73 -11.90
C SER A 74 -8.56 10.21 -11.10
N ALA A 75 -8.83 9.56 -9.97
CA ALA A 75 -7.84 8.92 -9.13
C ALA A 75 -8.08 7.41 -9.07
N VAL A 76 -7.11 6.60 -9.50
CA VAL A 76 -7.13 5.14 -9.39
C VAL A 76 -6.19 4.75 -8.27
N TYR A 77 -6.73 4.23 -7.18
CA TYR A 77 -5.93 3.77 -6.06
C TYR A 77 -5.54 2.31 -6.21
N HIS A 78 -4.32 2.01 -5.77
CA HIS A 78 -3.71 0.72 -5.85
C HIS A 78 -3.28 0.23 -4.49
N SER A 79 -3.38 -1.08 -4.27
CA SER A 79 -2.80 -1.78 -3.14
C SER A 79 -1.71 -2.70 -3.64
N ILE A 80 -0.47 -2.43 -3.22
CA ILE A 80 0.73 -3.07 -3.71
C ILE A 80 1.31 -3.92 -2.60
N PHE A 81 1.68 -5.17 -2.91
CA PHE A 81 2.33 -6.07 -1.99
C PHE A 81 3.53 -6.72 -2.67
N GLU A 82 4.73 -6.30 -2.29
CA GLU A 82 5.96 -6.63 -3.01
C GLU A 82 7.09 -7.02 -2.06
N SER A 83 8.03 -7.82 -2.57
CA SER A 83 9.21 -8.24 -1.84
C SER A 83 10.41 -7.36 -2.16
N THR A 84 11.21 -7.06 -1.14
CA THR A 84 12.54 -6.44 -1.30
C THR A 84 13.65 -7.45 -1.61
N GLN A 85 13.34 -8.76 -1.57
CA GLN A 85 14.30 -9.85 -1.75
C GLN A 85 14.07 -10.66 -3.04
N THR A 86 12.87 -10.59 -3.61
CA THR A 86 12.50 -11.25 -4.86
C THR A 86 11.75 -10.28 -5.76
N SER A 87 11.59 -10.60 -7.04
CA SER A 87 10.77 -9.80 -7.96
C SER A 87 9.27 -10.00 -7.79
N GLN A 88 8.84 -10.85 -6.85
CA GLN A 88 7.42 -11.16 -6.69
C GLN A 88 6.64 -9.96 -6.16
N LYS A 89 5.49 -9.71 -6.80
CA LYS A 89 4.60 -8.60 -6.48
C LYS A 89 3.16 -8.95 -6.80
N VAL A 90 2.24 -8.51 -5.96
CA VAL A 90 0.81 -8.48 -6.22
C VAL A 90 0.38 -7.02 -6.19
N ASN A 91 -0.40 -6.60 -7.19
CA ASN A 91 -0.99 -5.27 -7.19
C ASN A 91 -2.45 -5.34 -7.65
N ILE A 92 -3.32 -4.69 -6.88
CA ILE A 92 -4.75 -4.59 -7.13
C ILE A 92 -5.17 -3.12 -7.24
N GLY A 93 -5.84 -2.79 -8.34
CA GLY A 93 -6.54 -1.53 -8.54
C GLY A 93 -8.04 -1.73 -8.60
N HIS A 94 -8.83 -0.71 -8.23
CA HIS A 94 -10.28 -0.80 -8.25
C HIS A 94 -10.96 0.53 -8.58
N GLY A 95 -11.32 0.67 -9.85
CA GLY A 95 -12.06 1.81 -10.38
C GLY A 95 -11.34 3.14 -10.18
N SER A 96 -12.03 4.21 -10.56
CA SER A 96 -11.56 5.57 -10.36
C SER A 96 -12.56 6.40 -9.59
N ILE A 97 -12.04 7.27 -8.72
CA ILE A 97 -12.83 8.31 -8.06
C ILE A 97 -12.64 9.60 -8.83
N VAL A 98 -13.75 10.16 -9.30
CA VAL A 98 -13.76 11.42 -10.04
C VAL A 98 -13.63 12.60 -9.07
N PHE A 99 -12.80 13.60 -9.41
CA PHE A 99 -12.58 14.78 -8.60
C PHE A 99 -12.22 16.01 -9.46
N ASP A 100 -12.06 17.18 -8.83
CA ASP A 100 -11.60 18.42 -9.46
C ASP A 100 -10.26 18.84 -8.84
N TRP A 101 -9.19 18.74 -9.62
CA TRP A 101 -7.81 19.06 -9.23
C TRP A 101 -7.67 20.51 -8.76
N ASN A 102 -8.40 21.44 -9.38
CA ASN A 102 -8.29 22.86 -9.04
C ASN A 102 -8.91 23.17 -7.67
N ALA A 103 -9.87 22.35 -7.23
CA ALA A 103 -10.47 22.46 -5.91
C ALA A 103 -9.67 21.69 -4.85
N SER A 104 -9.14 20.52 -5.20
CA SER A 104 -8.33 19.66 -4.33
C SER A 104 -7.49 18.72 -5.17
N GLU A 105 -6.18 18.65 -4.91
CA GLU A 105 -5.21 17.77 -5.61
C GLU A 105 -5.39 16.26 -5.31
N ARG A 106 -6.57 15.86 -4.82
CA ARG A 106 -7.02 14.48 -4.61
C ARG A 106 -8.53 14.47 -4.33
N PRO A 107 -9.22 13.33 -4.51
CA PRO A 107 -10.59 13.15 -4.03
C PRO A 107 -10.77 13.55 -2.57
N THR A 108 -11.97 13.97 -2.16
CA THR A 108 -12.26 14.24 -0.75
C THR A 108 -12.41 12.94 0.06
N LEU A 109 -12.30 13.00 1.39
CA LEU A 109 -12.52 11.82 2.24
C LEU A 109 -13.92 11.24 2.03
N ASN A 110 -14.94 12.09 1.94
CA ASN A 110 -16.31 11.67 1.69
C ASN A 110 -16.46 10.94 0.34
N ALA A 111 -15.82 11.45 -0.73
CA ALA A 111 -15.83 10.77 -2.03
C ALA A 111 -15.14 9.41 -1.97
N PHE A 112 -14.01 9.32 -1.27
CA PHE A 112 -13.26 8.08 -1.06
C PHE A 112 -14.05 7.04 -0.27
N GLU A 113 -14.64 7.44 0.87
CA GLU A 113 -15.50 6.58 1.68
C GLU A 113 -16.73 6.12 0.90
N SER A 114 -17.44 7.04 0.26
CA SER A 114 -18.65 6.73 -0.52
C SER A 114 -18.35 5.74 -1.65
N PHE A 115 -17.21 5.88 -2.32
CA PHE A 115 -16.81 4.98 -3.39
C PHE A 115 -16.62 3.56 -2.87
N TYR A 116 -15.74 3.35 -1.88
CA TYR A 116 -15.37 2.00 -1.42
C TYR A 116 -16.48 1.31 -0.60
N THR A 117 -17.30 2.06 0.12
CA THR A 117 -18.37 1.49 0.94
C THR A 117 -19.66 1.20 0.17
N SER A 118 -19.80 1.70 -1.07
CA SER A 118 -20.97 1.42 -1.89
C SER A 118 -21.05 -0.07 -2.29
N GLY A 119 -22.24 -0.67 -2.17
CA GLY A 119 -22.44 -2.09 -2.47
C GLY A 119 -22.10 -2.48 -3.92
N LEU A 120 -22.31 -1.59 -4.90
CA LEU A 120 -21.93 -1.82 -6.29
C LEU A 120 -20.42 -2.01 -6.46
N ASN A 121 -19.63 -1.24 -5.71
CA ASN A 121 -18.18 -1.33 -5.71
C ASN A 121 -17.67 -2.49 -4.83
N GLN A 122 -18.52 -3.15 -4.05
CA GLN A 122 -18.14 -4.37 -3.34
C GLN A 122 -18.17 -5.62 -4.24
N THR A 123 -18.79 -5.55 -5.42
CA THR A 123 -18.78 -6.62 -6.43
C THR A 123 -18.41 -6.05 -7.81
N PRO A 124 -17.16 -5.55 -8.00
CA PRO A 124 -16.79 -4.94 -9.25
C PRO A 124 -16.70 -5.97 -10.39
N VAL A 125 -16.54 -5.49 -11.61
CA VAL A 125 -16.17 -6.31 -12.76
C VAL A 125 -14.69 -6.14 -13.06
N PHE A 126 -14.06 -7.17 -13.63
CA PHE A 126 -12.69 -7.05 -14.12
C PHE A 126 -12.60 -6.04 -15.27
N SER A 127 -11.50 -5.31 -15.32
CA SER A 127 -11.19 -4.32 -16.35
C SER A 127 -9.72 -4.43 -16.77
N THR A 128 -9.35 -3.84 -17.91
CA THR A 128 -7.96 -3.87 -18.40
C THR A 128 -7.11 -2.72 -17.87
N ASN A 129 -7.71 -1.57 -17.55
CA ASN A 129 -7.00 -0.31 -17.28
C ASN A 129 -7.34 0.31 -15.91
N GLY A 130 -8.13 -0.36 -15.07
CA GLY A 130 -8.41 0.08 -13.69
C GLY A 130 -9.38 1.24 -13.54
N LEU A 131 -9.67 1.98 -14.61
CA LEU A 131 -10.58 3.14 -14.59
C LEU A 131 -12.01 2.81 -14.16
N SER A 132 -12.55 1.67 -14.60
CA SER A 132 -13.97 1.33 -14.44
C SER A 132 -14.21 -0.03 -13.77
N GLY A 133 -13.20 -0.57 -13.08
CA GLY A 133 -13.32 -1.91 -12.51
C GLY A 133 -12.07 -2.37 -11.79
N PHE A 134 -12.09 -3.65 -11.44
CA PHE A 134 -11.00 -4.32 -10.74
C PHE A 134 -9.90 -4.71 -11.71
N VAL A 135 -8.65 -4.53 -11.30
CA VAL A 135 -7.47 -5.01 -12.03
C VAL A 135 -6.61 -5.77 -11.04
N PHE A 136 -6.17 -6.95 -11.45
CA PHE A 136 -5.16 -7.72 -10.73
C PHE A 136 -3.92 -7.87 -11.61
N THR A 137 -2.78 -7.60 -11.00
CA THR A 137 -1.47 -7.87 -11.61
C THR A 137 -0.60 -8.67 -10.66
N TYR A 138 0.13 -9.62 -11.22
CA TYR A 138 1.05 -10.48 -10.51
C TYR A 138 2.40 -10.47 -11.22
N THR A 139 3.46 -10.11 -10.51
CA THR A 139 4.84 -10.29 -10.97
C THR A 139 5.37 -11.59 -10.40
N ASP A 140 5.82 -12.50 -11.26
CA ASP A 140 6.36 -13.78 -10.82
C ASP A 140 7.82 -13.70 -10.35
N GLY A 141 8.36 -14.82 -9.85
CA GLY A 141 9.74 -14.90 -9.37
C GLY A 141 10.80 -14.67 -10.46
N ALA A 142 10.44 -14.69 -11.74
CA ALA A 142 11.31 -14.35 -12.86
C ALA A 142 11.17 -12.87 -13.30
N GLY A 143 10.34 -12.08 -12.60
CA GLY A 143 10.11 -10.68 -12.90
C GLY A 143 9.13 -10.42 -14.05
N ARG A 144 8.38 -11.42 -14.51
CA ARG A 144 7.36 -11.24 -15.57
C ARG A 144 6.07 -10.75 -14.95
N GLU A 145 5.49 -9.70 -15.53
CA GLU A 145 4.22 -9.12 -15.09
C GLU A 145 3.05 -9.74 -15.86
N TRP A 146 2.17 -10.40 -15.12
CA TRP A 146 0.95 -11.03 -15.59
C TRP A 146 -0.25 -10.15 -15.23
N LYS A 147 -1.14 -9.90 -16.19
CA LYS A 147 -2.27 -8.97 -16.04
C LYS A 147 -3.60 -9.65 -16.24
N SER A 148 -4.57 -9.38 -15.37
CA SER A 148 -5.94 -9.81 -15.55
C SER A 148 -6.55 -9.21 -16.82
N GLY A 149 -7.35 -10.01 -17.51
CA GLY A 149 -8.23 -9.53 -18.57
C GLY A 149 -9.53 -8.93 -18.00
N THR A 150 -10.63 -9.17 -18.71
CA THR A 150 -11.99 -8.75 -18.30
C THR A 150 -12.84 -9.91 -17.78
N LEU A 151 -12.30 -11.13 -17.77
CA LEU A 151 -13.00 -12.34 -17.35
C LEU A 151 -12.63 -12.72 -15.92
N GLY A 152 -13.63 -13.16 -15.15
CA GLY A 152 -13.46 -13.59 -13.77
C GLY A 152 -14.59 -13.13 -12.88
N ASN A 153 -14.49 -13.46 -11.60
CA ASN A 153 -15.38 -13.01 -10.53
C ASN A 153 -14.55 -12.35 -9.46
N VAL A 154 -15.08 -11.28 -8.88
CA VAL A 154 -14.43 -10.57 -7.78
C VAL A 154 -15.47 -10.04 -6.81
N ALA A 155 -15.22 -10.20 -5.52
CA ALA A 155 -16.08 -9.69 -4.47
C ALA A 155 -15.28 -9.33 -3.22
N TYR A 156 -15.50 -8.12 -2.73
CA TYR A 156 -15.02 -7.70 -1.42
C TYR A 156 -15.84 -8.37 -0.33
N SER A 157 -15.18 -9.17 0.50
CA SER A 157 -15.77 -9.77 1.70
C SER A 157 -15.78 -8.83 2.91
N SER A 158 -14.91 -7.81 2.90
CA SER A 158 -14.94 -6.73 3.88
C SER A 158 -14.36 -5.45 3.29
N MET A 159 -14.90 -4.31 3.69
CA MET A 159 -14.39 -2.98 3.40
C MET A 159 -14.66 -2.08 4.61
N ALA A 160 -13.64 -1.39 5.11
CA ALA A 160 -13.76 -0.46 6.23
C ALA A 160 -12.87 0.76 6.03
N ILE A 161 -13.37 1.94 6.42
CA ILE A 161 -12.61 3.19 6.38
C ILE A 161 -12.06 3.48 7.77
N GLU A 162 -10.76 3.74 7.86
CA GLU A 162 -10.06 4.17 9.08
C GLU A 162 -9.07 5.29 8.74
N SER A 163 -8.82 6.20 9.68
CA SER A 163 -7.87 7.30 9.49
C SER A 163 -6.94 7.42 10.70
N ASP A 164 -5.73 7.88 10.45
CA ASP A 164 -4.77 8.32 11.47
C ASP A 164 -4.06 9.62 11.03
N SER A 165 -3.02 10.03 11.75
CA SER A 165 -2.24 11.22 11.42
C SER A 165 -1.47 11.12 10.10
N SER A 166 -1.35 9.93 9.52
CA SER A 166 -0.63 9.65 8.27
C SER A 166 -1.55 9.56 7.04
N GLY A 167 -2.86 9.40 7.21
CA GLY A 167 -3.83 9.45 6.10
C GLY A 167 -5.16 8.74 6.37
N ASP A 168 -5.93 8.61 5.30
CA ASP A 168 -7.21 7.90 5.27
C ASP A 168 -7.08 6.60 4.48
N TYR A 169 -7.62 5.51 5.01
CA TYR A 169 -7.39 4.16 4.50
C TYR A 169 -8.71 3.43 4.27
N ALA A 170 -8.85 2.80 3.10
CA ALA A 170 -9.89 1.81 2.82
C ALA A 170 -9.28 0.42 2.96
N LYS A 171 -9.49 -0.22 4.11
CA LYS A 171 -9.01 -1.57 4.42
C LYS A 171 -9.97 -2.60 3.85
N PHE A 172 -9.45 -3.61 3.19
CA PHE A 172 -10.29 -4.57 2.49
C PHE A 172 -9.79 -6.01 2.59
N LYS A 173 -10.73 -6.93 2.34
CA LYS A 173 -10.45 -8.32 1.99
C LYS A 173 -11.26 -8.68 0.76
N VAL A 174 -10.61 -9.03 -0.33
CA VAL A 174 -11.23 -9.35 -1.62
C VAL A 174 -10.95 -10.80 -1.99
N ASN A 175 -11.95 -11.44 -2.60
CA ASN A 175 -11.86 -12.79 -3.14
C ASN A 175 -12.09 -12.72 -4.64
N PHE A 176 -11.31 -13.45 -5.42
CA PHE A 176 -11.47 -13.44 -6.87
C PHE A 176 -10.92 -14.70 -7.54
N ASP A 177 -11.44 -14.97 -8.74
CA ASP A 177 -10.88 -15.93 -9.69
C ASP A 177 -10.78 -15.24 -11.05
N THR A 178 -9.68 -15.44 -11.77
CA THR A 178 -9.45 -14.83 -13.07
C THR A 178 -8.40 -15.59 -13.88
N GLU A 179 -8.28 -15.22 -15.15
CA GLU A 179 -7.14 -15.56 -15.99
C GLU A 179 -6.25 -14.33 -16.13
N VAL A 180 -4.94 -14.53 -15.99
CA VAL A 180 -3.95 -13.49 -16.25
C VAL A 180 -3.09 -13.86 -17.45
N SER A 181 -2.63 -12.84 -18.16
CA SER A 181 -1.85 -12.99 -19.39
C SER A 181 -0.54 -12.20 -19.34
N TYR A 182 0.46 -12.72 -20.03
CA TYR A 182 1.75 -12.07 -20.26
C TYR A 182 2.07 -12.15 -21.76
N THR A 183 2.24 -10.99 -22.38
CA THR A 183 2.58 -10.88 -23.81
C THR A 183 4.02 -10.43 -23.96
N TYR A 184 4.79 -11.14 -24.81
CA TYR A 184 6.15 -10.79 -25.15
C TYR A 184 6.39 -10.93 -26.65
N TYR A 185 7.40 -10.22 -27.15
CA TYR A 185 7.82 -10.33 -28.55
C TYR A 185 8.82 -11.47 -28.71
N ASP A 186 8.51 -12.45 -29.57
CA ASP A 186 9.40 -13.53 -29.94
C ASP A 186 10.28 -13.09 -31.13
N PRO A 187 11.60 -12.92 -30.95
CA PRO A 187 12.48 -12.45 -32.01
C PRO A 187 12.78 -13.51 -33.07
N VAL A 188 12.54 -14.80 -32.81
CA VAL A 188 12.75 -15.88 -33.78
C VAL A 188 11.56 -15.99 -34.72
N LEU A 189 10.36 -15.97 -34.15
CA LEU A 189 9.11 -16.04 -34.90
C LEU A 189 8.64 -14.68 -35.42
N GLN A 190 9.24 -13.59 -34.93
CA GLN A 190 8.89 -12.19 -35.27
C GLN A 190 7.41 -11.87 -34.97
N VAL A 191 6.85 -12.45 -33.92
CA VAL A 191 5.43 -12.27 -33.51
C VAL A 191 5.32 -12.02 -32.01
N ASN A 192 4.21 -11.38 -31.60
CA ASN A 192 3.85 -11.32 -30.19
C ASN A 192 3.20 -12.64 -29.77
N VAL A 193 3.76 -13.25 -28.72
CA VAL A 193 3.24 -14.47 -28.10
C VAL A 193 2.60 -14.08 -26.78
N THR A 194 1.41 -14.64 -26.51
CA THR A 194 0.70 -14.42 -25.24
C THR A 194 0.58 -15.74 -24.50
N ASN A 195 1.10 -15.76 -23.28
CA ASN A 195 0.92 -16.86 -22.35
C ASN A 195 -0.18 -16.50 -21.35
N THR A 196 -0.91 -17.51 -20.89
CA THR A 196 -1.94 -17.35 -19.86
C THR A 196 -1.69 -18.28 -18.67
N MET A 197 -2.26 -17.90 -17.53
CA MET A 197 -2.34 -18.75 -16.34
C MET A 197 -3.64 -18.46 -15.58
N THR A 198 -4.15 -19.47 -14.90
CA THR A 198 -5.32 -19.33 -14.04
C THR A 198 -4.91 -18.93 -12.64
N VAL A 199 -5.73 -18.07 -12.04
CA VAL A 199 -5.61 -17.64 -10.65
C VAL A 199 -6.94 -17.94 -9.99
N THR A 200 -6.95 -18.91 -9.09
CA THR A 200 -8.18 -19.38 -8.42
C THR A 200 -8.03 -19.39 -6.91
N ASP A 201 -9.15 -19.41 -6.20
CA ASP A 201 -9.22 -19.33 -4.73
C ASP A 201 -8.45 -18.12 -4.18
N ALA A 202 -8.37 -17.03 -4.95
CA ALA A 202 -7.54 -15.90 -4.58
C ALA A 202 -8.21 -15.10 -3.47
N VAL A 203 -7.44 -14.81 -2.43
CA VAL A 203 -7.83 -13.99 -1.29
C VAL A 203 -6.73 -12.97 -1.06
N TYR A 204 -7.08 -11.68 -1.15
CA TYR A 204 -6.16 -10.59 -0.84
C TYR A 204 -6.70 -9.72 0.27
N THR A 205 -5.94 -9.60 1.36
CA THR A 205 -6.15 -8.60 2.40
C THR A 205 -5.18 -7.47 2.15
N GLY A 206 -5.68 -6.24 2.12
CA GLY A 206 -4.88 -5.06 1.83
C GLY A 206 -5.62 -3.77 2.16
N TRP A 207 -5.14 -2.68 1.60
CA TRP A 207 -5.72 -1.35 1.80
C TRP A 207 -5.41 -0.41 0.63
N TYR A 208 -6.26 0.59 0.45
CA TYR A 208 -6.01 1.78 -0.37
C TYR A 208 -5.78 2.99 0.53
N LYS A 209 -4.85 3.88 0.18
CA LYS A 209 -4.61 5.13 0.91
C LYS A 209 -4.93 6.34 0.05
N ARG A 210 -5.70 7.26 0.62
CA ARG A 210 -6.10 8.53 0.00
C ARG A 210 -5.01 9.61 0.03
#